data_AF-A0A0P9XM42-F1
#
_entry.id   AF-A0A0P9XM42-F1
#
_cell.length_a   1.000
_cell.length_b   1.000
_cell.length_c   1.000
_cell.angle_alpha   90.00
_cell.angle_beta   90.00
_cell.angle_gamma   90.00
#
_symmetry.space_group_name_H-M   'P 1'
#
loop_
_entity.id
_entity.type
_entity.pdbx_description
1 polymer ?
#
loop_
_entity_poly.entity_id
_entity_poly.type
_entity_poly.pdbx_seq_one_letter_code
_entity_poly.pdbx_strand_id
1 'polypeptide(L)'
;MKLLRTLSISLPMLLMLFAGAIVIDGLSDTATTSDTAIVLGSQVLPDGTPSDRLRARLDRAEELYRQGLVRHIIVSGGTGKEGFSEAAVMADYLVDHGKIAREAILLDEQGNTTRDTAINSAGIMKGKGFTSAVVVTQYFHITRSQYALKQAGVMQVSTAHAHYFEWRDLYSIAREVVALPAYWWAAST
;
A
#
# COMPACT_ATOMS: atom_id res chain seq x y z
N MET A 1 -28.64 28.01 18.85
CA MET A 1 -29.24 27.26 17.71
C MET A 1 -28.53 27.48 16.37
N LYS A 2 -28.24 28.72 15.91
CA LYS A 2 -27.51 28.94 14.63
C LYS A 2 -26.07 28.38 14.63
N LEU A 3 -25.31 28.61 15.71
CA LEU A 3 -23.92 28.13 15.87
C LEU A 3 -23.81 26.58 15.88
N LEU A 4 -24.75 25.91 16.54
CA LEU A 4 -24.86 24.44 16.55
C LEU A 4 -25.24 23.88 15.17
N ARG A 5 -26.07 24.60 14.39
CA ARG A 5 -26.41 24.20 13.01
C ARG A 5 -25.27 24.43 12.01
N THR A 6 -24.49 25.50 12.14
CA THR A 6 -23.30 25.72 11.28
C THR A 6 -22.16 24.75 11.62
N LEU A 7 -21.90 24.46 12.91
CA LEU A 7 -20.97 23.39 13.31
C LEU A 7 -21.41 22.02 12.78
N SER A 8 -22.73 21.77 12.75
CA SER A 8 -23.30 20.50 12.27
C SER A 8 -23.11 20.25 10.77
N ILE A 9 -22.88 21.30 9.96
CA ILE A 9 -22.67 21.18 8.50
C ILE A 9 -21.17 21.26 8.16
N SER A 10 -20.38 22.01 8.93
CA SER A 10 -18.96 22.20 8.65
C SER A 10 -18.13 20.93 8.87
N LEU A 11 -18.43 20.12 9.89
CA LEU A 11 -17.68 18.90 10.17
C LEU A 11 -17.86 17.82 9.07
N PRO A 12 -19.09 17.46 8.65
CA PRO A 12 -19.27 16.55 7.51
C PRO A 12 -18.61 17.05 6.24
N MET A 13 -18.69 18.36 5.97
CA MET A 13 -18.03 18.97 4.81
C MET A 13 -16.51 18.82 4.88
N LEU A 14 -15.90 19.05 6.05
CA LEU A 14 -14.47 18.86 6.26
C LEU A 14 -14.05 17.39 6.07
N LEU A 15 -14.82 16.43 6.60
CA LEU A 15 -14.54 15.00 6.40
C LEU A 15 -14.65 14.60 4.93
N MET A 16 -15.63 15.15 4.18
CA MET A 16 -15.76 14.92 2.75
C MET A 16 -14.59 15.53 1.96
N LEU A 17 -14.14 16.74 2.33
CA LEU A 17 -12.96 17.36 1.71
C LEU A 17 -11.71 16.53 1.97
N PHE A 18 -11.53 16.00 3.18
CA PHE A 18 -10.40 15.16 3.51
C PHE A 18 -10.45 13.80 2.79
N ALA A 19 -11.62 13.17 2.72
CA ALA A 19 -11.85 11.99 1.88
C ALA A 19 -11.51 12.27 0.41
N GLY A 20 -11.97 13.41 -0.12
CA GLY A 20 -11.66 13.85 -1.48
C GLY A 20 -10.16 14.02 -1.70
N ALA A 21 -9.44 14.63 -0.75
CA ALA A 21 -7.99 14.79 -0.83
C ALA A 21 -7.25 13.43 -0.86
N ILE A 22 -7.65 12.47 -0.02
CA ILE A 22 -7.10 11.10 -0.01
C ILE A 22 -7.31 10.43 -1.37
N VAL A 23 -8.52 10.55 -1.94
CA VAL A 23 -8.83 9.95 -3.24
C VAL A 23 -8.04 10.62 -4.37
N ILE A 24 -7.94 11.95 -4.38
CA ILE A 24 -7.18 12.69 -5.39
C ILE A 24 -5.70 12.32 -5.33
N ASP A 25 -5.08 12.32 -4.14
CA ASP A 25 -3.69 11.90 -3.95
C ASP A 25 -3.49 10.44 -4.39
N GLY A 26 -4.39 9.56 -3.97
CA GLY A 26 -4.33 8.15 -4.28
C GLY A 26 -4.51 7.76 -5.74
N LEU A 27 -5.25 8.55 -6.51
CA LEU A 27 -5.44 8.34 -7.95
C LEU A 27 -4.38 9.04 -8.80
N SER A 28 -3.54 9.88 -8.18
CA SER A 28 -2.47 10.62 -8.86
C SER A 28 -1.16 9.87 -8.76
N ASP A 29 -0.98 8.86 -9.63
CA ASP A 29 0.25 8.08 -9.68
C ASP A 29 1.47 8.96 -10.00
N THR A 30 2.57 8.72 -9.27
CA THR A 30 3.83 9.44 -9.41
C THR A 30 5.00 8.51 -9.73
N ALA A 31 4.71 7.27 -10.12
CA ALA A 31 5.71 6.23 -10.35
C ALA A 31 6.84 6.71 -11.27
N THR A 32 8.05 6.63 -10.77
CA THR A 32 9.29 6.87 -11.52
C THR A 32 10.22 5.68 -11.36
N THR A 33 11.28 5.63 -12.20
CA THR A 33 12.30 4.59 -12.08
C THR A 33 12.86 4.56 -10.66
N SER A 34 12.74 3.40 -10.02
CA SER A 34 13.09 3.16 -8.62
C SER A 34 13.79 1.81 -8.46
N ASP A 35 14.47 1.60 -7.34
CA ASP A 35 15.19 0.34 -7.08
C ASP A 35 14.22 -0.85 -6.92
N THR A 36 13.07 -0.61 -6.29
CA THR A 36 12.07 -1.64 -5.98
C THR A 36 10.64 -1.11 -6.02
N ALA A 37 9.67 -1.99 -6.30
CA ALA A 37 8.29 -1.79 -5.86
C ALA A 37 8.11 -2.36 -4.45
N ILE A 38 7.20 -1.80 -3.65
CA ILE A 38 6.75 -2.33 -2.37
C ILE A 38 5.25 -2.55 -2.45
N VAL A 39 4.85 -3.81 -2.50
CA VAL A 39 3.45 -4.22 -2.65
C VAL A 39 2.90 -4.58 -1.27
N LEU A 40 1.85 -3.87 -0.86
CA LEU A 40 1.17 -4.15 0.41
C LEU A 40 0.21 -5.34 0.25
N GLY A 41 0.17 -6.19 1.25
CA GLY A 41 -0.84 -7.23 1.42
C GLY A 41 -2.25 -6.66 1.66
N SER A 42 -3.25 -7.46 1.32
CA SER A 42 -4.67 -7.26 1.57
C SER A 42 -5.36 -8.52 2.13
N GLN A 43 -5.48 -9.58 1.31
CA GLN A 43 -6.21 -10.79 1.67
C GLN A 43 -5.86 -11.94 0.73
N VAL A 44 -5.50 -13.08 1.33
CA VAL A 44 -5.50 -14.41 0.72
C VAL A 44 -6.85 -15.08 1.01
N LEU A 45 -7.42 -15.72 0.00
CA LEU A 45 -8.69 -16.45 0.09
C LEU A 45 -8.48 -17.82 0.76
N PRO A 46 -9.53 -18.49 1.26
CA PRO A 46 -9.41 -19.79 1.93
C PRO A 46 -8.82 -20.90 1.05
N ASP A 47 -8.86 -20.75 -0.27
CA ASP A 47 -8.25 -21.67 -1.23
C ASP A 47 -6.76 -21.42 -1.48
N GLY A 48 -6.15 -20.46 -0.77
CA GLY A 48 -4.74 -20.10 -0.91
C GLY A 48 -4.44 -19.13 -2.06
N THR A 49 -5.47 -18.66 -2.79
CA THR A 49 -5.28 -17.71 -3.89
C THR A 49 -5.37 -16.25 -3.42
N PRO A 50 -4.70 -15.29 -4.09
CA PRO A 50 -4.87 -13.88 -3.77
C PRO A 50 -6.30 -13.43 -4.08
N SER A 51 -6.92 -12.60 -3.22
CA SER A 51 -8.18 -11.93 -3.55
C SER A 51 -8.06 -11.02 -4.78
N ASP A 52 -9.18 -10.64 -5.43
CA ASP A 52 -9.15 -9.69 -6.58
C ASP A 52 -8.42 -8.39 -6.27
N ARG A 53 -8.62 -7.86 -5.05
CA ARG A 53 -7.90 -6.67 -4.59
C ARG A 53 -6.39 -6.92 -4.52
N LEU A 54 -5.97 -8.08 -4.00
CA LEU A 54 -4.55 -8.42 -3.90
C LEU A 54 -3.94 -8.67 -5.29
N ARG A 55 -4.66 -9.40 -6.17
CA ARG A 55 -4.28 -9.58 -7.58
C ARG A 55 -4.03 -8.25 -8.26
N ALA A 56 -4.94 -7.29 -8.16
CA ALA A 56 -4.79 -5.98 -8.79
C ALA A 56 -3.52 -5.22 -8.34
N ARG A 57 -3.07 -5.41 -7.09
CA ARG A 57 -1.80 -4.84 -6.61
C ARG A 57 -0.60 -5.55 -7.21
N LEU A 58 -0.67 -6.87 -7.33
CA LEU A 58 0.39 -7.69 -7.91
C LEU A 58 0.53 -7.43 -9.41
N ASP A 59 -0.59 -7.35 -10.12
CA ASP A 59 -0.64 -7.00 -11.55
C ASP A 59 -0.04 -5.61 -11.79
N ARG A 60 -0.33 -4.64 -10.91
CA ARG A 60 0.27 -3.30 -10.99
C ARG A 60 1.79 -3.35 -10.78
N ALA A 61 2.27 -4.16 -9.83
CA ALA A 61 3.71 -4.33 -9.60
C ALA A 61 4.41 -5.03 -10.78
N GLU A 62 3.76 -6.02 -11.38
CA GLU A 62 4.21 -6.68 -12.61
C GLU A 62 4.34 -5.68 -13.76
N GLU A 63 3.35 -4.81 -13.95
CA GLU A 63 3.38 -3.78 -14.99
C GLU A 63 4.61 -2.87 -14.83
N LEU A 64 4.85 -2.36 -13.61
CA LEU A 64 6.02 -1.52 -13.30
C LEU A 64 7.34 -2.24 -13.57
N TYR A 65 7.42 -3.53 -13.24
CA TYR A 65 8.60 -4.35 -13.50
C TYR A 65 8.83 -4.53 -15.00
N ARG A 66 7.79 -4.85 -15.76
CA ARG A 66 7.87 -5.03 -17.23
C ARG A 66 8.20 -3.74 -17.97
N GLN A 67 7.75 -2.59 -17.47
CA GLN A 67 8.12 -1.28 -17.99
C GLN A 67 9.57 -0.88 -17.64
N GLY A 68 10.27 -1.66 -16.82
CA GLY A 68 11.62 -1.33 -16.35
C GLY A 68 11.65 -0.19 -15.34
N LEU A 69 10.51 0.19 -14.76
CA LEU A 69 10.44 1.21 -13.71
C LEU A 69 10.97 0.68 -12.38
N VAL A 70 10.92 -0.62 -12.15
CA VAL A 70 11.52 -1.26 -10.97
C VAL A 70 12.28 -2.51 -11.37
N ARG A 71 13.31 -2.86 -10.59
CA ARG A 71 14.13 -4.08 -10.81
C ARG A 71 13.88 -5.17 -9.78
N HIS A 72 13.29 -4.81 -8.65
CA HIS A 72 12.91 -5.73 -7.58
C HIS A 72 11.49 -5.43 -7.13
N ILE A 73 10.87 -6.41 -6.47
CA ILE A 73 9.56 -6.28 -5.86
C ILE A 73 9.66 -6.81 -4.43
N ILE A 74 9.39 -5.97 -3.46
CA ILE A 74 9.16 -6.37 -2.07
C ILE A 74 7.66 -6.64 -1.94
N VAL A 75 7.29 -7.86 -1.55
CA VAL A 75 5.92 -8.24 -1.18
C VAL A 75 5.83 -8.35 0.33
N SER A 76 4.93 -7.59 0.94
CA SER A 76 4.82 -7.47 2.40
C SER A 76 3.41 -7.83 2.86
N GLY A 77 3.31 -8.90 3.65
CA GLY A 77 2.05 -9.40 4.18
C GLY A 77 2.29 -10.51 5.20
N GLY A 78 1.59 -10.43 6.33
CA GLY A 78 1.68 -11.40 7.42
C GLY A 78 1.07 -12.77 7.11
N THR A 79 0.99 -13.63 8.13
CA THR A 79 0.21 -14.88 8.03
C THR A 79 -1.26 -14.59 8.28
N GLY A 80 -2.10 -14.89 7.29
CA GLY A 80 -3.56 -14.74 7.40
C GLY A 80 -4.17 -15.74 8.39
N LYS A 81 -5.43 -15.51 8.78
CA LYS A 81 -6.17 -16.43 9.68
C LYS A 81 -6.28 -17.85 9.14
N GLU A 82 -6.29 -18.00 7.82
CA GLU A 82 -6.33 -19.28 7.11
C GLU A 82 -5.00 -20.05 7.16
N GLY A 83 -3.94 -19.45 7.74
CA GLY A 83 -2.63 -20.08 7.95
C GLY A 83 -1.64 -19.90 6.80
N PHE A 84 -2.03 -19.23 5.72
CA PHE A 84 -1.13 -18.92 4.60
C PHE A 84 -0.28 -17.68 4.88
N SER A 85 1.01 -17.75 4.57
CA SER A 85 1.88 -16.57 4.45
C SER A 85 1.45 -15.76 3.24
N GLU A 86 0.92 -14.56 3.46
CA GLU A 86 0.44 -13.71 2.39
C GLU A 86 1.57 -13.29 1.45
N ALA A 87 2.75 -12.94 2.00
CA ALA A 87 3.91 -12.60 1.18
C ALA A 87 4.40 -13.78 0.32
N ALA A 88 4.30 -15.03 0.80
CA ALA A 88 4.62 -16.21 0.00
C ALA A 88 3.63 -16.38 -1.18
N VAL A 89 2.32 -16.28 -0.91
CA VAL A 89 1.28 -16.35 -1.95
C VAL A 89 1.45 -15.24 -3.00
N MET A 90 1.79 -14.03 -2.57
CA MET A 90 2.10 -12.91 -3.46
C MET A 90 3.31 -13.18 -4.35
N ALA A 91 4.38 -13.77 -3.79
CA ALA A 91 5.57 -14.11 -4.55
C ALA A 91 5.30 -15.21 -5.58
N ASP A 92 4.58 -16.27 -5.20
CA ASP A 92 4.21 -17.36 -6.10
C ASP A 92 3.35 -16.85 -7.25
N TYR A 93 2.37 -15.96 -6.97
CA TYR A 93 1.58 -15.32 -8.01
C TYR A 93 2.45 -14.55 -9.04
N LEU A 94 3.40 -13.74 -8.57
CA LEU A 94 4.28 -12.96 -9.46
C LEU A 94 5.23 -13.84 -10.30
N VAL A 95 5.66 -14.98 -9.76
CA VAL A 95 6.45 -15.97 -10.51
C VAL A 95 5.58 -16.67 -11.54
N ASP A 96 4.45 -17.23 -11.12
CA ASP A 96 3.64 -18.11 -11.96
C ASP A 96 2.84 -17.35 -13.00
N HIS A 97 2.25 -16.22 -12.64
CA HIS A 97 1.42 -15.40 -13.53
C HIS A 97 2.25 -14.29 -14.16
N GLY A 98 2.98 -13.54 -13.34
CA GLY A 98 3.75 -12.40 -13.82
C GLY A 98 5.02 -12.75 -14.60
N LYS A 99 5.48 -14.01 -14.48
CA LYS A 99 6.74 -14.51 -15.05
C LYS A 99 7.96 -13.72 -14.60
N ILE A 100 7.91 -13.22 -13.37
CA ILE A 100 9.01 -12.50 -12.74
C ILE A 100 9.97 -13.51 -12.12
N ALA A 101 11.27 -13.28 -12.30
CA ALA A 101 12.30 -14.15 -11.73
C ALA A 101 12.21 -14.12 -10.19
N ARG A 102 12.27 -15.29 -9.56
CA ARG A 102 12.04 -15.44 -8.11
C ARG A 102 13.01 -14.59 -7.27
N GLU A 103 14.24 -14.44 -7.76
CA GLU A 103 15.33 -13.66 -7.17
C GLU A 103 15.08 -12.14 -7.19
N ALA A 104 14.20 -11.65 -8.08
CA ALA A 104 13.78 -10.26 -8.10
C ALA A 104 12.71 -9.97 -7.01
N ILE A 105 12.14 -11.01 -6.39
CA ILE A 105 11.06 -10.90 -5.41
C ILE A 105 11.62 -11.11 -4.00
N LEU A 106 11.45 -10.10 -3.14
CA LEU A 106 11.88 -10.08 -1.75
C LEU A 106 10.64 -10.18 -0.84
N LEU A 107 10.71 -11.01 0.20
CA LEU A 107 9.55 -11.30 1.05
C LEU A 107 9.68 -10.59 2.39
N ASP A 108 8.58 -10.02 2.83
CA ASP A 108 8.34 -9.60 4.20
C ASP A 108 7.08 -10.31 4.74
N GLU A 109 7.30 -11.43 5.44
CA GLU A 109 6.24 -12.25 6.05
C GLU A 109 5.75 -11.71 7.41
N GLN A 110 6.26 -10.55 7.84
CA GLN A 110 5.90 -9.91 9.12
C GLN A 110 5.18 -8.57 8.91
N GLY A 111 4.74 -8.28 7.67
CA GLY A 111 3.97 -7.10 7.29
C GLY A 111 2.51 -7.14 7.76
N ASN A 112 2.27 -7.23 9.07
CA ASN A 112 0.92 -7.33 9.65
C ASN A 112 0.19 -5.98 9.67
N THR A 113 0.94 -4.89 9.75
CA THR A 113 0.41 -3.53 9.69
C THR A 113 1.19 -2.72 8.65
N THR A 114 0.62 -1.58 8.24
CA THR A 114 1.33 -0.63 7.36
C THR A 114 2.64 -0.12 7.98
N ARG A 115 2.72 -0.06 9.31
CA ARG A 115 3.95 0.32 10.03
C ARG A 115 5.00 -0.78 9.90
N ASP A 116 4.59 -2.03 10.12
CA ASP A 116 5.49 -3.18 10.01
C ASP A 116 6.00 -3.30 8.57
N THR A 117 5.12 -3.22 7.56
CA THR A 117 5.53 -3.16 6.14
C THR A 117 6.58 -2.08 5.90
N ALA A 118 6.37 -0.87 6.42
CA ALA A 118 7.29 0.23 6.18
C ALA A 118 8.66 0.00 6.83
N ILE A 119 8.70 -0.44 8.10
CA ILE A 119 9.92 -0.72 8.85
C ILE A 119 10.68 -1.89 8.22
N ASN A 120 9.99 -2.98 7.93
CA ASN A 120 10.59 -4.19 7.38
C ASN A 120 11.12 -3.93 5.97
N SER A 121 10.33 -3.25 5.12
CA SER A 121 10.77 -2.87 3.77
C SER A 121 11.98 -1.94 3.81
N ALA A 122 11.99 -0.93 4.69
CA ALA A 122 13.15 -0.06 4.86
C ALA A 122 14.41 -0.85 5.30
N GLY A 123 14.25 -1.84 6.19
CA GLY A 123 15.33 -2.75 6.58
C GLY A 123 15.87 -3.58 5.41
N ILE A 124 14.98 -4.20 4.63
CA ILE A 124 15.33 -4.96 3.41
C ILE A 124 16.06 -4.06 2.41
N MET A 125 15.51 -2.87 2.15
CA MET A 125 16.10 -1.88 1.24
C MET A 125 17.50 -1.47 1.69
N LYS A 126 17.69 -1.18 2.98
CA LYS A 126 18.99 -0.85 3.54
C LYS A 126 19.99 -1.99 3.34
N GLY A 127 19.59 -3.24 3.57
CA GLY A 127 20.44 -4.41 3.34
C GLY A 127 20.84 -4.61 1.88
N LYS A 128 20.03 -4.12 0.94
CA LYS A 128 20.29 -4.16 -0.51
C LYS A 128 20.94 -2.88 -1.07
N GLY A 129 21.10 -1.84 -0.25
CA GLY A 129 21.55 -0.52 -0.70
C GLY A 129 20.53 0.24 -1.55
N PHE A 130 19.24 -0.13 -1.47
CA PHE A 130 18.17 0.54 -2.20
C PHE A 130 17.78 1.85 -1.53
N THR A 131 17.47 2.86 -2.35
CA THR A 131 17.20 4.24 -1.88
C THR A 131 15.86 4.76 -2.36
N SER A 132 15.28 4.13 -3.38
CA SER A 132 14.04 4.55 -4.03
C SER A 132 13.06 3.39 -4.12
N ALA A 133 11.78 3.67 -3.87
CA ALA A 133 10.72 2.69 -3.99
C ALA A 133 9.44 3.27 -4.63
N VAL A 134 8.74 2.43 -5.37
CA VAL A 134 7.34 2.67 -5.74
C VAL A 134 6.44 1.93 -4.77
N VAL A 135 5.60 2.63 -4.01
CA VAL A 135 4.60 1.97 -3.15
C VAL A 135 3.37 1.59 -3.96
N VAL A 136 2.95 0.33 -3.86
CA VAL A 136 1.83 -0.26 -4.59
C VAL A 136 0.76 -0.76 -3.63
N THR A 137 -0.42 -0.14 -3.68
CA THR A 137 -1.60 -0.50 -2.86
C THR A 137 -2.87 0.07 -3.50
N GLN A 138 -4.01 0.04 -2.81
CA GLN A 138 -5.23 0.66 -3.32
C GLN A 138 -5.12 2.18 -3.22
N TYR A 139 -5.76 2.90 -4.14
CA TYR A 139 -5.74 4.37 -4.21
C TYR A 139 -5.99 5.03 -2.84
N PHE A 140 -7.03 4.61 -2.11
CA PHE A 140 -7.35 5.17 -0.79
C PHE A 140 -6.28 4.94 0.29
N HIS A 141 -5.33 4.02 0.08
CA HIS A 141 -4.27 3.63 1.02
C HIS A 141 -2.89 4.14 0.61
N ILE A 142 -2.78 4.86 -0.52
CA ILE A 142 -1.50 5.39 -1.01
C ILE A 142 -0.90 6.39 -0.01
N THR A 143 -1.67 7.40 0.39
CA THR A 143 -1.18 8.50 1.27
C THR A 143 -0.56 7.96 2.55
N ARG A 144 -1.23 7.04 3.25
CA ARG A 144 -0.76 6.49 4.52
C ARG A 144 0.47 5.62 4.33
N SER A 145 0.50 4.82 3.28
CA SER A 145 1.62 3.91 2.99
C SER A 145 2.87 4.69 2.60
N GLN A 146 2.73 5.70 1.74
CA GLN A 146 3.83 6.57 1.34
C GLN A 146 4.42 7.30 2.55
N TYR A 147 3.56 7.84 3.42
CA TYR A 147 3.98 8.50 4.64
C TYR A 147 4.74 7.56 5.58
N ALA A 148 4.21 6.36 5.82
CA ALA A 148 4.84 5.36 6.67
C ALA A 148 6.26 4.98 6.18
N LEU A 149 6.43 4.79 4.88
CA LEU A 149 7.74 4.48 4.28
C LEU A 149 8.74 5.62 4.44
N LYS A 150 8.32 6.87 4.21
CA LYS A 150 9.17 8.05 4.44
C LYS A 150 9.62 8.13 5.91
N GLN A 151 8.73 7.85 6.86
CA GLN A 151 9.08 7.81 8.28
C GLN A 151 10.01 6.67 8.65
N ALA A 152 9.90 5.52 8.00
CA ALA A 152 10.81 4.40 8.18
C ALA A 152 12.21 4.65 7.57
N GLY A 153 12.42 5.81 6.92
CA GLY A 153 13.71 6.22 6.38
C GLY A 153 13.91 5.88 4.88
N VAL A 154 12.84 5.52 4.16
CA VAL A 154 12.92 5.37 2.70
C VAL A 154 13.02 6.76 2.07
N MET A 155 14.15 7.05 1.43
CA MET A 155 14.50 8.40 0.98
C MET A 155 13.59 8.90 -0.15
N GLN A 156 13.31 8.05 -1.13
CA GLN A 156 12.48 8.39 -2.28
C GLN A 156 11.32 7.41 -2.39
N VAL A 157 10.09 7.93 -2.28
CA VAL A 157 8.88 7.10 -2.38
C VAL A 157 7.92 7.72 -3.41
N SER A 158 7.84 7.10 -4.58
CA SER A 158 6.80 7.36 -5.58
C SER A 158 5.63 6.39 -5.40
N THR A 159 4.51 6.63 -6.09
CA THR A 159 3.24 5.94 -5.86
C THR A 159 2.67 5.32 -7.13
N ALA A 160 2.08 4.13 -7.01
CA ALA A 160 1.27 3.50 -8.05
C ALA A 160 0.06 2.80 -7.42
N HIS A 161 -1.16 3.21 -7.77
CA HIS A 161 -2.37 2.56 -7.29
C HIS A 161 -2.73 1.33 -8.14
N ALA A 162 -3.31 0.34 -7.48
CA ALA A 162 -3.93 -0.80 -8.16
C ALA A 162 -5.19 -0.37 -8.90
N HIS A 163 -5.35 -0.83 -10.13
CA HIS A 163 -6.54 -0.57 -10.96
C HIS A 163 -7.71 -1.48 -10.55
N TYR A 164 -8.31 -1.18 -9.41
CA TYR A 164 -9.45 -1.95 -8.88
C TYR A 164 -10.32 -1.08 -7.99
N PHE A 165 -11.63 -1.22 -8.16
CA PHE A 165 -12.64 -0.56 -7.36
C PHE A 165 -13.71 -1.55 -6.91
N GLU A 166 -14.13 -1.46 -5.65
CA GLU A 166 -15.32 -2.14 -5.15
C GLU A 166 -16.12 -1.27 -4.17
N TRP A 167 -17.40 -1.61 -3.94
CA TRP A 167 -18.28 -0.84 -3.03
C TRP A 167 -17.73 -0.70 -1.61
N ARG A 168 -16.97 -1.69 -1.14
CA ARG A 168 -16.28 -1.67 0.16
C ARG A 168 -15.25 -0.54 0.25
N ASP A 169 -14.77 -0.01 -0.87
CA ASP A 169 -13.78 1.06 -0.87
C ASP A 169 -14.35 2.35 -0.26
N LEU A 170 -15.67 2.57 -0.30
CA LEU A 170 -16.31 3.68 0.41
C LEU A 170 -16.07 3.60 1.92
N TYR A 171 -16.19 2.39 2.49
CA TYR A 171 -15.86 2.15 3.89
C TYR A 171 -14.35 2.32 4.13
N SER A 172 -13.50 1.83 3.23
CA SER A 172 -12.05 1.99 3.35
C SER A 172 -11.63 3.47 3.33
N ILE A 173 -12.20 4.30 2.46
CA ILE A 173 -11.96 5.74 2.42
C ILE A 173 -12.36 6.38 3.76
N ALA A 174 -13.55 6.07 4.26
CA ALA A 174 -14.02 6.59 5.56
C ALA A 174 -13.10 6.14 6.71
N ARG A 175 -12.59 4.92 6.67
CA ARG A 175 -11.60 4.42 7.63
C ARG A 175 -10.29 5.20 7.53
N GLU A 176 -9.79 5.49 6.32
CA GLU A 176 -8.53 6.22 6.11
C GLU A 176 -8.61 7.68 6.56
N VAL A 177 -9.77 8.34 6.43
CA VAL A 177 -10.06 9.66 7.01
C VAL A 177 -9.79 9.71 8.51
N VAL A 178 -10.01 8.60 9.23
CA VAL A 178 -9.72 8.47 10.66
C VAL A 178 -8.30 7.96 10.92
N ALA A 179 -7.85 6.99 10.13
CA ALA A 179 -6.56 6.31 10.33
C ALA A 179 -5.37 7.25 10.09
N LEU A 180 -5.41 8.11 9.07
CA LEU A 180 -4.32 9.02 8.73
C LEU A 180 -3.95 9.99 9.86
N PRO A 181 -4.90 10.75 10.46
CA PRO A 181 -4.62 11.61 11.61
C PRO A 181 -4.08 10.83 12.81
N ALA A 182 -4.65 9.65 13.11
CA ALA A 182 -4.17 8.81 14.19
C ALA A 182 -2.72 8.34 13.95
N TYR A 183 -2.40 8.02 12.69
CA TYR A 183 -1.06 7.59 12.29
C TYR A 183 -0.03 8.72 12.39
N TRP A 184 -0.41 9.95 11.98
CA TRP A 184 0.42 11.15 12.18
C TRP A 184 0.68 11.45 13.64
N TRP A 185 -0.36 11.36 14.47
CA TRP A 185 -0.24 11.58 15.91
C TRP A 185 0.72 10.59 16.56
N ALA A 186 0.53 9.29 16.31
CA ALA A 186 1.36 8.22 16.86
C ALA A 186 2.82 8.22 16.38
N ALA A 187 3.14 9.01 15.36
CA ALA A 187 4.50 9.19 14.87
C ALA A 187 5.14 10.53 15.29
N SER A 188 4.35 11.42 15.90
CA SER A 188 4.82 12.68 16.51
C SER A 188 5.13 12.56 18.01
N THR A 189 4.87 11.39 18.59
CA THR A 189 5.16 11.00 19.98
C THR A 189 6.25 9.94 20.01
#